data_AF-A0A3B9BYB9-F1
#
_entry.id   AF-A0A3B9BYB9-F1
#
_cell.length_a   1.000
_cell.length_b   1.000
_cell.length_c   1.000
_cell.angle_alpha   90.00
_cell.angle_beta   90.00
_cell.angle_gamma   90.00
#
_symmetry.space_group_name_H-M   'P 1'
#
loop_
_entity.id
_entity.type
_entity.pdbx_description
1 polymer ?
#
loop_
_entity_poly.entity_id
_entity_poly.type
_entity_poly.pdbx_seq_one_letter_code
_entity_poly.pdbx_strand_id
1 'polypeptide(L)'
;MEHRVLFELIPSLTAQERAFVLQISDIPFFNQGKKKSFTPTLAKICLDPQLSSKNPGLDKYQIYSELFPDHPFVDGRLEKVMVEVHKLIKNALLVRTYLHDDNEFNQGLTYAEILRKRGLIDRYSSTLTRLQKQQAETPIKNLKYFDNQTLLDDAIHEFECLNNQKKGDLYVPQLLQTLDISHSFRQITVLNKLLLQQKFSKIDPPEHLEILINTIIVTPEYLAKSAIFKANYDIFNLLRKPAPEFTEIQSLFEFLKSHGAEIDQESHQELYSYLRSLCILLLSQDLENNHLEVMLNELYKDNLARGFLHYEGKLHPSRYWAVSSNAIRVKDFKWALQFIELYKNELMGENETRDIYRLTLANYNFGIGAFEQCLKYIPPTSNFGFVALIQE
;
A
#
# COMPACT_ATOMS: atom_id res chain seq x y z
N MET A 1 -11.24 -9.24 -22.88
CA MET A 1 -10.45 -9.01 -21.64
C MET A 1 -10.27 -7.52 -21.41
N GLU A 2 -9.59 -6.80 -22.30
CA GLU A 2 -9.35 -5.34 -22.15
C GLU A 2 -10.61 -4.46 -22.06
N HIS A 3 -11.69 -4.81 -22.76
CA HIS A 3 -12.96 -4.07 -22.63
C HIS A 3 -13.60 -4.23 -21.25
N ARG A 4 -13.41 -5.37 -20.56
CA ARG A 4 -13.94 -5.57 -19.18
C ARG A 4 -13.20 -4.69 -18.18
N VAL A 5 -11.88 -4.62 -18.32
CA VAL A 5 -11.02 -3.73 -17.52
C VAL A 5 -11.44 -2.27 -17.68
N LEU A 6 -11.82 -1.84 -18.90
CA LEU A 6 -12.33 -0.48 -19.12
C LEU A 6 -13.59 -0.17 -18.29
N PHE A 7 -14.54 -1.11 -18.21
CA PHE A 7 -15.77 -0.93 -17.43
C PHE A 7 -15.54 -0.92 -15.92
N GLU A 8 -14.47 -1.56 -15.43
CA GLU A 8 -14.05 -1.50 -14.03
C GLU A 8 -13.23 -0.23 -13.73
N LEU A 9 -12.43 0.23 -14.69
CA LEU A 9 -11.55 1.38 -14.54
C LEU A 9 -12.31 2.71 -14.61
N ILE A 10 -13.28 2.86 -15.51
CA ILE A 10 -14.02 4.13 -15.64
C ILE A 10 -14.68 4.55 -14.31
N PRO A 11 -15.38 3.68 -13.57
CA PRO A 11 -15.97 4.04 -12.28
C PRO A 11 -14.95 4.44 -11.21
N SER A 12 -13.73 3.89 -11.23
CA SER A 12 -12.72 4.19 -10.21
C SER A 12 -12.05 5.56 -10.39
N LEU A 13 -12.13 6.15 -11.58
CA LEU A 13 -11.52 7.46 -11.85
C LEU A 13 -12.16 8.58 -11.03
N THR A 14 -11.32 9.32 -10.32
CA THR A 14 -11.69 10.58 -9.67
C THR A 14 -12.09 11.65 -10.69
N ALA A 15 -12.79 12.69 -10.24
CA ALA A 15 -13.17 13.81 -11.12
C ALA A 15 -11.96 14.49 -11.77
N GLN A 16 -10.85 14.61 -11.03
CA GLN A 16 -9.61 15.19 -11.55
C GLN A 16 -8.96 14.30 -12.62
N GLU A 17 -8.94 12.99 -12.41
CA GLU A 17 -8.40 12.05 -13.40
C GLU A 17 -9.24 12.01 -14.67
N ARG A 18 -10.58 12.03 -14.56
CA ARG A 18 -11.48 12.13 -15.72
C ARG A 18 -11.16 13.37 -16.55
N ALA A 19 -11.04 14.52 -15.90
CA ALA A 19 -10.70 15.77 -16.58
C ALA A 19 -9.33 15.70 -17.26
N PHE A 20 -8.33 15.12 -16.59
CA PHE A 20 -6.98 14.95 -17.16
C PHE A 20 -6.97 14.00 -18.37
N VAL A 21 -7.69 12.87 -18.29
CA VAL A 21 -7.83 11.94 -19.42
C VAL A 21 -8.44 12.64 -20.63
N LEU A 22 -9.50 13.45 -20.42
CA LEU A 22 -10.14 14.18 -21.51
C LEU A 22 -9.17 15.19 -22.16
N GLN A 23 -8.37 15.91 -21.38
CA GLN A 23 -7.32 16.79 -21.92
C GLN A 23 -6.27 16.02 -22.71
N ILE A 24 -5.80 14.88 -22.20
CA ILE A 24 -4.85 14.00 -22.90
C ILE A 24 -5.47 13.45 -24.20
N SER A 25 -6.78 13.20 -24.22
CA SER A 25 -7.50 12.67 -25.38
C SER A 25 -7.50 13.61 -26.58
N ASP A 26 -7.36 14.91 -26.36
CA ASP A 26 -7.28 15.91 -27.45
C ASP A 26 -5.87 15.98 -28.06
N ILE A 27 -4.86 15.38 -27.42
CA ILE A 27 -3.47 15.41 -27.89
C ILE A 27 -3.24 14.28 -28.91
N PRO A 28 -2.86 14.57 -30.17
CA PRO A 28 -2.70 13.55 -31.21
C PRO A 28 -1.66 12.47 -30.87
N PHE A 29 -0.63 12.82 -30.10
CA PHE A 29 0.42 11.89 -29.67
C PHE A 29 -0.12 10.68 -28.91
N PHE A 30 -1.16 10.86 -28.08
CA PHE A 30 -1.75 9.78 -27.29
C PHE A 30 -2.79 8.95 -28.04
N ASN A 31 -3.20 9.40 -29.23
CA ASN A 31 -4.16 8.73 -30.10
C ASN A 31 -3.44 8.01 -31.24
N GLN A 32 -2.84 6.87 -30.90
CA GLN A 32 -2.10 6.05 -31.86
C GLN A 32 -2.97 4.87 -32.34
N GLY A 33 -2.82 4.46 -33.61
CA GLY A 33 -3.52 3.28 -34.14
C GLY A 33 -4.62 3.54 -35.17
N LYS A 34 -5.24 2.46 -35.65
CA LYS A 34 -6.17 2.46 -36.80
C LYS A 34 -7.54 3.10 -36.51
N LYS A 35 -7.87 3.33 -35.24
CA LYS A 35 -9.16 3.91 -34.80
C LYS A 35 -9.01 5.23 -34.04
N LYS A 36 -7.83 5.86 -34.13
CA LYS A 36 -7.47 7.10 -33.42
C LYS A 36 -8.46 8.26 -33.58
N SER A 37 -9.18 8.33 -34.71
CA SER A 37 -10.19 9.38 -34.96
C SER A 37 -11.44 9.25 -34.11
N PHE A 38 -11.72 8.05 -33.57
CA PHE A 38 -12.92 7.75 -32.78
C PHE A 38 -12.63 7.72 -31.27
N THR A 39 -11.36 7.62 -30.88
CA THR A 39 -10.93 7.51 -29.49
C THR A 39 -11.32 8.72 -28.63
N PRO A 40 -11.10 9.99 -29.05
CA PRO A 40 -11.45 11.15 -28.24
C PRO A 40 -12.97 11.25 -28.03
N THR A 41 -13.75 11.01 -29.08
CA THR A 41 -15.22 11.02 -29.02
C THR A 41 -15.75 9.99 -28.04
N LEU A 42 -15.28 8.74 -28.12
CA LEU A 42 -15.71 7.70 -27.18
C LEU A 42 -15.24 8.01 -25.74
N ALA A 43 -14.03 8.52 -25.55
CA ALA A 43 -13.55 8.93 -24.23
C ALA A 43 -14.46 10.01 -23.61
N LYS A 44 -14.90 10.98 -24.42
CA LYS A 44 -15.84 12.02 -23.97
C LYS A 44 -17.19 11.45 -23.55
N ILE A 45 -17.78 10.55 -24.35
CA ILE A 45 -19.05 9.87 -24.02
C ILE A 45 -18.94 9.12 -22.68
N CYS A 46 -17.81 8.42 -22.47
CA CYS A 46 -17.61 7.59 -21.28
C CYS A 46 -17.28 8.39 -20.00
N LEU A 47 -16.56 9.51 -20.12
CA LEU A 47 -15.93 10.17 -18.97
C LEU A 47 -16.56 11.51 -18.60
N ASP A 48 -17.24 12.20 -19.53
CA ASP A 48 -17.92 13.46 -19.25
C ASP A 48 -19.17 13.18 -18.38
N PRO A 49 -19.28 13.75 -17.17
CA PRO A 49 -20.43 13.53 -16.28
C PRO A 49 -21.78 13.93 -16.91
N GLN A 50 -21.80 14.92 -17.80
CA GLN A 50 -23.03 15.38 -18.45
C GLN A 50 -23.53 14.42 -19.55
N LEU A 51 -22.62 13.65 -20.15
CA LEU A 51 -22.93 12.68 -21.20
C LEU A 51 -23.09 11.26 -20.64
N SER A 52 -22.31 10.92 -19.60
CA SER A 52 -22.40 9.63 -18.94
C SER A 52 -23.68 9.48 -18.10
N SER A 53 -24.12 10.56 -17.43
CA SER A 53 -25.40 10.57 -16.68
C SER A 53 -26.64 10.44 -17.57
N LYS A 54 -26.53 10.81 -18.85
CA LYS A 54 -27.59 10.61 -19.86
C LYS A 54 -27.65 9.18 -20.39
N ASN A 55 -26.62 8.38 -20.17
CA ASN A 55 -26.51 6.99 -20.64
C ASN A 55 -26.24 6.02 -19.48
N PRO A 56 -27.14 5.92 -18.47
CA PRO A 56 -26.97 5.02 -17.34
C PRO A 56 -27.16 3.57 -17.82
N GLY A 57 -26.09 2.96 -18.32
CA GLY A 57 -26.10 1.60 -18.86
C GLY A 57 -25.30 1.39 -20.15
N LEU A 58 -24.68 2.43 -20.73
CA LEU A 58 -23.83 2.34 -21.93
C LEU A 58 -24.42 1.38 -23.00
N ASP A 59 -25.64 1.65 -23.47
CA ASP A 59 -26.25 0.81 -24.52
C ASP A 59 -25.33 0.79 -25.74
N LYS A 60 -24.80 -0.40 -26.02
CA LYS A 60 -23.82 -0.68 -27.08
C LYS A 60 -24.31 -0.14 -28.43
N TYR A 61 -25.63 -0.18 -28.69
CA TYR A 61 -26.20 0.29 -29.95
C TYR A 61 -26.27 1.82 -30.01
N GLN A 62 -26.65 2.48 -28.91
CA GLN A 62 -26.68 3.94 -28.83
C GLN A 62 -25.29 4.54 -29.02
N ILE A 63 -24.28 4.03 -28.29
CA ILE A 63 -22.89 4.46 -28.40
C ILE A 63 -22.34 4.22 -29.81
N TYR A 64 -22.70 3.07 -30.43
CA TYR A 64 -22.29 2.79 -31.79
C TYR A 64 -22.88 3.81 -32.77
N SER A 65 -24.17 4.13 -32.65
CA SER A 65 -24.83 5.09 -33.53
C SER A 65 -24.27 6.51 -33.39
N GLU A 66 -23.84 6.90 -32.19
CA GLU A 66 -23.21 8.20 -31.95
C GLU A 66 -21.78 8.27 -32.53
N LEU A 67 -21.02 7.17 -32.44
CA LEU A 67 -19.66 7.08 -32.98
C LEU A 67 -19.60 6.86 -34.50
N PHE A 68 -20.61 6.20 -35.06
CA PHE A 68 -20.65 5.78 -36.46
C PHE A 68 -22.04 6.07 -37.08
N PRO A 69 -22.46 7.35 -37.17
CA PRO A 69 -23.82 7.71 -37.59
C PRO A 69 -24.19 7.20 -38.99
N ASP A 70 -23.20 7.08 -39.89
CA ASP A 70 -23.41 6.66 -41.29
C ASP A 70 -23.13 5.17 -41.55
N HIS A 71 -23.01 4.35 -40.50
CA HIS A 71 -22.69 2.93 -40.65
C HIS A 71 -23.66 2.01 -39.91
N PRO A 72 -24.05 0.87 -40.52
CA PRO A 72 -24.80 -0.14 -39.80
C PRO A 72 -23.96 -0.72 -38.66
N PHE A 73 -24.63 -1.21 -37.63
CA PHE A 73 -23.95 -1.84 -36.49
C PHE A 73 -23.08 -3.02 -36.96
N VAL A 74 -21.80 -3.00 -36.58
CA VAL A 74 -20.83 -4.05 -36.88
C VAL A 74 -20.26 -4.54 -35.57
N ASP A 75 -20.49 -5.81 -35.27
CA ASP A 75 -19.99 -6.43 -34.05
C ASP A 75 -18.45 -6.43 -34.01
N GLY A 76 -17.88 -6.17 -32.84
CA GLY A 76 -16.43 -6.05 -32.65
C GLY A 76 -15.81 -4.72 -33.08
N ARG A 77 -16.52 -3.83 -33.79
CA ARG A 77 -15.95 -2.52 -34.20
C ARG A 77 -15.88 -1.55 -33.02
N LEU A 78 -16.90 -1.51 -32.16
CA LEU A 78 -16.91 -0.68 -30.96
C LEU A 78 -15.86 -1.16 -29.94
N GLU A 79 -15.73 -2.47 -29.76
CA GLU A 79 -14.74 -3.10 -28.89
C GLU A 79 -13.33 -2.68 -29.28
N LYS A 80 -13.03 -2.57 -30.59
CA LYS A 80 -11.74 -2.09 -31.07
C LYS A 80 -11.48 -0.63 -30.70
N VAL A 81 -12.51 0.22 -30.65
CA VAL A 81 -12.36 1.61 -30.18
C VAL A 81 -12.21 1.64 -28.66
N MET A 82 -12.97 0.81 -27.93
CA MET A 82 -12.84 0.67 -26.47
C MET A 82 -11.43 0.24 -26.05
N VAL A 83 -10.78 -0.64 -26.81
CA VAL A 83 -9.36 -1.00 -26.60
C VAL A 83 -8.45 0.22 -26.70
N GLU A 84 -8.64 1.08 -27.70
CA GLU A 84 -7.85 2.30 -27.85
C GLU A 84 -8.15 3.33 -26.74
N VAL A 85 -9.40 3.45 -26.29
CA VAL A 85 -9.77 4.28 -25.13
C VAL A 85 -9.16 3.76 -23.84
N HIS A 86 -9.12 2.44 -23.65
CA HIS A 86 -8.45 1.85 -22.49
C HIS A 86 -6.95 2.17 -22.49
N LYS A 87 -6.26 2.04 -23.64
CA LYS A 87 -4.85 2.44 -23.77
C LYS A 87 -4.65 3.92 -23.47
N LEU A 88 -5.54 4.78 -23.96
CA LEU A 88 -5.53 6.21 -23.69
C LEU A 88 -5.63 6.50 -22.19
N ILE A 89 -6.64 5.95 -21.50
CA ILE A 89 -6.81 6.11 -20.05
C ILE A 89 -5.57 5.61 -19.31
N LYS A 90 -5.08 4.41 -19.65
CA LYS A 90 -3.87 3.85 -19.04
C LYS A 90 -2.68 4.80 -19.17
N ASN A 91 -2.42 5.31 -20.37
CA ASN A 91 -1.30 6.20 -20.63
C ASN A 91 -1.48 7.54 -19.92
N ALA A 92 -2.69 8.10 -19.86
CA ALA A 92 -2.98 9.31 -19.11
C ALA A 92 -2.69 9.10 -17.61
N LEU A 93 -3.14 8.00 -17.01
CA LEU A 93 -2.85 7.67 -15.61
C LEU A 93 -1.35 7.51 -15.38
N LEU A 94 -0.64 6.77 -16.24
CA LEU A 94 0.81 6.61 -16.15
C LEU A 94 1.56 7.94 -16.22
N VAL A 95 1.17 8.82 -17.15
CA VAL A 95 1.76 10.17 -17.28
C VAL A 95 1.49 10.99 -16.04
N ARG A 96 0.25 11.00 -15.54
CA ARG A 96 -0.13 11.72 -14.33
C ARG A 96 0.66 11.22 -13.12
N THR A 97 0.75 9.91 -12.93
CA THR A 97 1.52 9.31 -11.83
C THR A 97 3.01 9.64 -11.94
N TYR A 98 3.59 9.53 -13.13
CA TYR A 98 5.01 9.78 -13.33
C TYR A 98 5.39 11.25 -13.16
N LEU A 99 4.53 12.17 -13.63
CA LEU A 99 4.74 13.61 -13.53
C LEU A 99 4.28 14.22 -12.19
N HIS A 100 3.74 13.41 -11.28
CA HIS A 100 3.39 13.86 -9.94
C HIS A 100 4.63 14.28 -9.16
N ASP A 101 4.50 15.28 -8.27
CA ASP A 101 5.60 15.85 -7.49
C ASP A 101 6.28 14.80 -6.60
N ASP A 102 5.53 13.82 -6.09
CA ASP A 102 6.08 12.69 -5.30
C ASP A 102 7.07 11.79 -6.06
N ASN A 103 7.16 11.97 -7.38
CA ASN A 103 8.07 11.25 -8.26
C ASN A 103 9.19 12.16 -8.84
N GLU A 104 9.32 13.40 -8.37
CA GLU A 104 10.30 14.39 -8.87
C GLU A 104 11.73 13.85 -8.89
N PHE A 105 12.14 13.08 -7.88
CA PHE A 105 13.47 12.46 -7.84
C PHE A 105 13.73 11.55 -9.06
N ASN A 106 12.77 10.65 -9.35
CA ASN A 106 12.87 9.73 -10.49
C ASN A 106 12.76 10.44 -11.84
N GLN A 107 11.94 11.50 -11.91
CA GLN A 107 11.92 12.40 -13.06
C GLN A 107 13.30 13.02 -13.29
N GLY A 108 13.94 13.49 -12.22
CA GLY A 108 15.28 14.06 -12.26
C GLY A 108 16.35 13.05 -12.69
N LEU A 109 16.33 11.81 -12.17
CA LEU A 109 17.24 10.75 -12.63
C LEU A 109 17.03 10.43 -14.11
N THR A 110 15.79 10.29 -14.55
CA THR A 110 15.47 10.03 -15.96
C THR A 110 15.95 11.18 -16.85
N TYR A 111 15.77 12.42 -16.41
CA TYR A 111 16.25 13.59 -17.12
C TYR A 111 17.78 13.66 -17.16
N ALA A 112 18.46 13.33 -16.06
CA ALA A 112 19.91 13.21 -16.01
C ALA A 112 20.41 12.23 -17.09
N GLU A 113 19.78 11.06 -17.20
CA GLU A 113 20.13 10.07 -18.21
C GLU A 113 19.89 10.58 -19.65
N ILE A 114 18.82 11.34 -19.88
CA ILE A 114 18.57 12.01 -21.17
C ILE A 114 19.68 13.01 -21.50
N LEU A 115 20.13 13.81 -20.52
CA LEU A 115 21.23 14.77 -20.69
C LEU A 115 22.55 14.05 -21.03
N ARG A 116 22.85 12.96 -20.33
CA ARG A 116 24.03 12.13 -20.58
C ARG A 116 24.03 11.59 -22.01
N LYS A 117 22.94 10.96 -22.46
CA LYS A 117 22.79 10.43 -23.83
C LYS A 117 22.93 11.49 -24.92
N ARG A 118 22.64 12.75 -24.58
CA ARG A 118 22.79 13.90 -25.49
C ARG A 118 24.17 14.55 -25.43
N GLY A 119 25.10 14.04 -24.60
CA GLY A 119 26.44 14.59 -24.43
C GLY A 119 26.48 15.90 -23.62
N LEU A 120 25.42 16.25 -22.91
CA LEU A 120 25.33 17.47 -22.10
C LEU A 120 25.93 17.25 -20.71
N ILE A 121 27.23 16.97 -20.67
CA ILE A 121 27.92 16.43 -19.48
C ILE A 121 27.89 17.38 -18.27
N ASP A 122 28.13 18.69 -18.45
CA ASP A 122 28.08 19.65 -17.34
C ASP A 122 26.69 19.72 -16.71
N ARG A 123 25.64 19.62 -17.55
CA ARG A 123 24.24 19.61 -17.09
C ARG A 123 23.89 18.30 -16.40
N TYR A 124 24.40 17.18 -16.90
CA TYR A 124 24.26 15.88 -16.24
C TYR A 124 24.87 15.91 -14.84
N SER A 125 26.13 16.32 -14.71
CA SER A 125 26.81 16.45 -13.41
C SER A 125 26.08 17.37 -12.44
N SER A 126 25.67 18.56 -12.91
CA SER A 126 24.90 19.51 -12.10
C SER A 126 23.56 18.91 -11.62
N THR A 127 22.92 18.09 -12.46
CA THR A 127 21.67 17.41 -12.12
C THR A 127 21.90 16.34 -11.06
N LEU A 128 22.96 15.54 -11.16
CA LEU A 128 23.32 14.56 -10.13
C LEU A 128 23.60 15.24 -8.77
N THR A 129 24.35 16.35 -8.75
CA THR A 129 24.60 17.10 -7.51
C THR A 129 23.31 17.62 -6.87
N ARG A 130 22.37 18.11 -7.69
CA ARG A 130 21.04 18.51 -7.20
C ARG A 130 20.28 17.32 -6.61
N LEU A 131 20.30 16.17 -7.28
CA LEU A 131 19.65 14.95 -6.80
C LEU A 131 20.27 14.43 -5.49
N GLN A 132 21.60 14.49 -5.35
CA GLN A 132 22.29 14.16 -4.10
C GLN A 132 21.81 15.04 -2.94
N LYS A 133 21.68 16.35 -3.18
CA LYS A 133 21.15 17.28 -2.19
C LYS A 133 19.69 16.95 -1.83
N GLN A 134 18.84 16.78 -2.83
CA GLN A 134 17.43 16.41 -2.64
C GLN A 134 17.28 15.11 -1.84
N GLN A 135 18.09 14.11 -2.16
CA GLN A 135 18.10 12.84 -1.47
C GLN A 135 18.56 13.01 -0.02
N ALA A 136 19.65 13.72 0.25
CA ALA A 136 20.16 13.96 1.60
C ALA A 136 19.18 14.74 2.50
N GLU A 137 18.37 15.62 1.91
CA GLU A 137 17.34 16.41 2.60
C GLU A 137 16.03 15.65 2.82
N THR A 138 15.89 14.43 2.28
CA THR A 138 14.67 13.63 2.45
C THR A 138 14.55 13.18 3.92
N PRO A 139 13.49 13.60 4.64
CA PRO A 139 13.39 13.37 6.08
C PRO A 139 13.14 11.90 6.43
N ILE A 140 12.40 11.18 5.58
CA ILE A 140 11.99 9.80 5.83
C ILE A 140 12.89 8.85 5.04
N LYS A 141 13.62 8.00 5.76
CA LYS A 141 14.57 7.04 5.20
C LYS A 141 13.98 5.64 5.16
N ASN A 142 12.94 5.46 4.37
CA ASN A 142 12.31 4.16 4.13
C ASN A 142 13.02 3.38 3.02
N LEU A 143 12.46 2.23 2.61
CA LEU A 143 13.09 1.40 1.57
C LEU A 143 13.22 2.16 0.23
N LYS A 144 12.21 2.96 -0.16
CA LYS A 144 12.24 3.80 -1.35
C LYS A 144 13.39 4.80 -1.31
N TYR A 145 13.69 5.39 -0.15
CA TYR A 145 14.88 6.23 0.02
C TYR A 145 16.16 5.48 -0.34
N PHE A 146 16.39 4.28 0.20
CA PHE A 146 17.63 3.56 -0.07
C PHE A 146 17.70 3.02 -1.49
N ASP A 147 16.58 2.62 -2.10
CA ASP A 147 16.53 2.27 -3.53
C ASP A 147 16.92 3.47 -4.41
N ASN A 148 16.36 4.65 -4.12
CA ASN A 148 16.68 5.89 -4.82
C ASN A 148 18.16 6.26 -4.66
N GLN A 149 18.71 6.11 -3.45
CA GLN A 149 20.12 6.35 -3.18
C GLN A 149 21.01 5.41 -4.00
N THR A 150 20.67 4.12 -4.05
CA THR A 150 21.40 3.15 -4.88
C THR A 150 21.41 3.54 -6.35
N LEU A 151 20.26 3.93 -6.92
CA LEU A 151 20.16 4.38 -8.32
C LEU A 151 21.01 5.62 -8.59
N LEU A 152 21.06 6.54 -7.63
CA LEU A 152 21.86 7.75 -7.74
C LEU A 152 23.36 7.47 -7.63
N ASP A 153 23.76 6.65 -6.65
CA ASP A 153 25.15 6.26 -6.43
C ASP A 153 25.71 5.49 -7.64
N ASP A 154 24.87 4.67 -8.29
CA ASP A 154 25.21 3.97 -9.53
C ASP A 154 25.41 4.96 -10.70
N ALA A 155 24.51 5.94 -10.85
CA ALA A 155 24.65 6.99 -11.87
C ALA A 155 25.91 7.86 -11.67
N ILE A 156 26.30 8.11 -10.42
CA ILE A 156 27.54 8.80 -10.06
C ILE A 156 28.75 7.93 -10.37
N HIS A 157 28.72 6.65 -9.98
CA HIS A 157 29.78 5.68 -10.29
C HIS A 157 30.02 5.58 -11.81
N GLU A 158 28.96 5.45 -12.61
CA GLU A 158 29.06 5.44 -14.06
C GLU A 158 29.70 6.73 -14.59
N PHE A 159 29.33 7.88 -14.02
CA PHE A 159 29.88 9.16 -14.41
C PHE A 159 31.38 9.26 -14.11
N GLU A 160 31.80 8.83 -12.92
CA GLU A 160 33.21 8.82 -12.53
C GLU A 160 34.03 7.84 -13.37
N CYS A 161 33.46 6.70 -13.75
CA CYS A 161 34.09 5.75 -14.67
C CYS A 161 34.36 6.36 -16.05
N LEU A 162 33.39 7.10 -16.59
CA LEU A 162 33.55 7.80 -17.89
C LEU A 162 34.61 8.91 -17.82
N ASN A 163 34.80 9.51 -16.65
CA ASN A 163 35.74 10.61 -16.43
C ASN A 163 36.96 10.19 -15.61
N ASN A 164 37.28 8.88 -15.59
CA ASN A 164 38.27 8.31 -14.69
C ASN A 164 39.65 8.97 -14.86
N GLN A 165 40.05 9.72 -13.83
CA GLN A 165 41.36 10.40 -13.80
C GLN A 165 42.50 9.50 -13.32
N LYS A 166 42.28 8.17 -13.23
CA LYS A 166 43.18 7.14 -12.69
C LYS A 166 43.56 7.35 -11.22
N LYS A 167 42.77 8.15 -10.50
CA LYS A 167 42.89 8.46 -9.06
C LYS A 167 41.48 8.45 -8.47
N GLY A 168 41.37 8.03 -7.21
CA GLY A 168 40.08 7.91 -6.50
C GLY A 168 39.56 6.48 -6.45
N ASP A 169 38.40 6.31 -5.83
CA ASP A 169 37.70 5.03 -5.63
C ASP A 169 36.53 4.82 -6.60
N LEU A 170 36.32 5.78 -7.53
CA LEU A 170 35.22 5.78 -8.49
C LEU A 170 33.85 5.68 -7.81
N TYR A 171 33.71 6.17 -6.57
CA TYR A 171 32.46 6.08 -5.80
C TYR A 171 32.04 4.64 -5.41
N VAL A 172 32.88 3.64 -5.67
CA VAL A 172 32.55 2.22 -5.44
C VAL A 172 32.21 1.92 -3.98
N PRO A 173 32.94 2.41 -2.96
CA PRO A 173 32.61 2.12 -1.55
C PRO A 173 31.22 2.62 -1.16
N GLN A 174 30.83 3.80 -1.65
CA GLN A 174 29.53 4.40 -1.36
C GLN A 174 28.40 3.61 -2.01
N LEU A 175 28.56 3.25 -3.28
CA LEU A 175 27.62 2.39 -4.02
C LEU A 175 27.45 1.02 -3.34
N LEU A 176 28.55 0.35 -2.94
CA LEU A 176 28.48 -0.92 -2.24
C LEU A 176 27.72 -0.81 -0.91
N GLN A 177 28.00 0.24 -0.14
CA GLN A 177 27.30 0.46 1.13
C GLN A 177 25.78 0.63 0.92
N THR A 178 25.35 1.41 -0.06
CA THR A 178 23.92 1.68 -0.28
C THR A 178 23.19 0.50 -0.91
N LEU A 179 23.86 -0.25 -1.79
CA LEU A 179 23.41 -1.57 -2.25
C LEU A 179 23.15 -2.53 -1.09
N ASP A 180 24.11 -2.68 -0.18
CA ASP A 180 23.99 -3.58 0.96
C ASP A 180 22.84 -3.18 1.91
N ILE A 181 22.68 -1.88 2.17
CA ILE A 181 21.59 -1.36 3.02
C ILE A 181 20.23 -1.63 2.37
N SER A 182 20.04 -1.23 1.10
CA SER A 182 18.78 -1.44 0.38
C SER A 182 18.43 -2.93 0.32
N HIS A 183 19.42 -3.78 -0.02
CA HIS A 183 19.22 -5.22 -0.09
C HIS A 183 18.82 -5.81 1.25
N SER A 184 19.57 -5.53 2.32
CA SER A 184 19.29 -6.04 3.67
C SER A 184 17.93 -5.59 4.18
N PHE A 185 17.56 -4.32 3.95
CA PHE A 185 16.28 -3.78 4.37
C PHE A 185 15.11 -4.47 3.64
N ARG A 186 15.21 -4.64 2.31
CA ARG A 186 14.21 -5.38 1.53
C ARG A 186 14.09 -6.84 2.00
N GLN A 187 15.24 -7.49 2.19
CA GLN A 187 15.28 -8.89 2.62
C GLN A 187 14.60 -9.08 3.97
N ILE A 188 14.94 -8.26 4.96
CA ILE A 188 14.30 -8.28 6.29
C ILE A 188 12.79 -8.04 6.20
N THR A 189 12.36 -7.07 5.40
CA THR A 189 10.92 -6.76 5.23
C THR A 189 10.15 -7.95 4.67
N VAL A 190 10.71 -8.67 3.69
CA VAL A 190 10.09 -9.87 3.12
C VAL A 190 10.14 -11.04 4.11
N LEU A 191 11.25 -11.22 4.82
CA LEU A 191 11.38 -12.26 5.83
C LEU A 191 10.39 -12.08 6.98
N ASN A 192 10.09 -10.84 7.39
CA ASN A 192 9.05 -10.57 8.39
C ASN A 192 7.67 -11.11 7.95
N LYS A 193 7.31 -10.95 6.68
CA LYS A 193 6.06 -11.48 6.11
C LYS A 193 6.04 -13.01 6.15
N LEU A 194 7.14 -13.64 5.73
CA LEU A 194 7.28 -15.10 5.77
C LEU A 194 7.17 -15.63 7.21
N LEU A 195 7.96 -15.07 8.13
CA LEU A 195 8.00 -15.51 9.52
C LEU A 195 6.65 -15.31 10.22
N LEU A 196 5.97 -14.20 9.98
CA LEU A 196 4.63 -13.98 10.51
C LEU A 196 3.64 -15.00 9.97
N GLN A 197 3.64 -15.23 8.65
CA GLN A 197 2.74 -16.20 8.02
C GLN A 197 2.97 -17.62 8.57
N GLN A 198 4.21 -18.01 8.85
CA GLN A 198 4.56 -19.29 9.47
C GLN A 198 3.98 -19.47 10.88
N LYS A 199 3.64 -18.38 11.58
CA LYS A 199 2.97 -18.48 12.90
C LYS A 199 1.51 -18.92 12.78
N PHE A 200 0.86 -18.66 11.64
CA PHE A 200 -0.56 -18.96 11.41
C PHE A 200 -0.80 -20.09 10.41
N SER A 201 0.21 -20.44 9.61
CA SER A 201 0.12 -21.42 8.53
C SER A 201 1.33 -22.32 8.53
N LYS A 202 1.14 -23.60 8.17
CA LYS A 202 2.24 -24.53 7.91
C LYS A 202 2.87 -24.18 6.56
N ILE A 203 3.95 -23.42 6.60
CA ILE A 203 4.78 -23.10 5.44
C ILE A 203 6.18 -23.59 5.73
N ASP A 204 6.58 -24.62 5.01
CA ASP A 204 7.93 -25.19 5.09
C ASP A 204 8.81 -24.46 4.06
N PRO A 205 9.72 -23.58 4.49
CA PRO A 205 10.57 -22.84 3.59
C PRO A 205 11.66 -23.77 3.06
N PRO A 206 12.16 -23.56 1.83
CA PRO A 206 13.36 -24.26 1.36
C PRO A 206 14.54 -24.08 2.33
N GLU A 207 15.38 -25.11 2.47
CA GLU A 207 16.52 -25.13 3.42
C GLU A 207 17.43 -23.89 3.34
N HIS A 208 17.71 -23.39 2.13
CA HIS A 208 18.52 -22.19 1.94
C HIS A 208 17.92 -20.93 2.60
N LEU A 209 16.59 -20.84 2.71
CA LEU A 209 15.93 -19.75 3.41
C LEU A 209 16.04 -19.90 4.93
N GLU A 210 16.02 -21.13 5.45
CA GLU A 210 16.26 -21.36 6.89
C GLU A 210 17.67 -20.96 7.29
N ILE A 211 18.66 -21.33 6.46
CA ILE A 211 20.05 -20.90 6.63
C ILE A 211 20.12 -19.38 6.64
N LEU A 212 19.49 -18.72 5.65
CA LEU A 212 19.44 -17.26 5.58
C LEU A 212 18.81 -16.63 6.83
N ILE A 213 17.63 -17.09 7.24
CA ILE A 213 16.93 -16.58 8.44
C ILE A 213 17.82 -16.70 9.68
N ASN A 214 18.60 -17.78 9.77
CA ASN A 214 19.44 -18.04 10.92
C ASN A 214 20.77 -17.28 10.90
N THR A 215 21.26 -16.89 9.73
CA THR A 215 22.60 -16.31 9.54
C THR A 215 22.60 -14.82 9.23
N ILE A 216 21.46 -14.26 8.83
CA ILE A 216 21.36 -12.83 8.50
C ILE A 216 21.66 -11.97 9.74
N ILE A 217 22.68 -11.12 9.60
CA ILE A 217 23.10 -10.15 10.61
C ILE A 217 23.21 -8.81 9.90
N VAL A 218 22.50 -7.82 10.40
CA VAL A 218 22.59 -6.44 9.91
C VAL A 218 23.52 -5.67 10.82
N THR A 219 24.44 -4.90 10.25
CA THR A 219 25.39 -4.10 11.03
C THR A 219 24.68 -2.98 11.78
N PRO A 220 25.09 -2.65 13.03
CA PRO A 220 24.49 -1.55 13.79
C PRO A 220 24.54 -0.20 13.07
N GLU A 221 25.60 0.04 12.29
CA GLU A 221 25.77 1.25 11.48
C GLU A 221 24.66 1.42 10.44
N TYR A 222 24.19 0.32 9.84
CA TYR A 222 23.10 0.36 8.86
C TYR A 222 21.77 0.66 9.53
N LEU A 223 21.53 0.04 10.69
CA LEU A 223 20.31 0.27 11.47
C LEU A 223 20.22 1.71 12.00
N ALA A 224 21.35 2.32 12.36
CA ALA A 224 21.40 3.72 12.80
C ALA A 224 21.03 4.73 11.71
N LYS A 225 20.99 4.33 10.43
CA LYS A 225 20.62 5.21 9.30
C LYS A 225 19.10 5.34 9.13
N SER A 226 18.29 4.47 9.72
CA SER A 226 16.83 4.49 9.55
C SER A 226 16.09 3.83 10.71
N ALA A 227 15.21 4.59 11.37
CA ALA A 227 14.30 4.06 12.38
C ALA A 227 13.37 2.96 11.83
N ILE A 228 12.94 3.09 10.58
CA ILE A 228 12.07 2.10 9.91
C ILE A 228 12.83 0.78 9.69
N PHE A 229 14.11 0.86 9.30
CA PHE A 229 14.93 -0.33 9.13
C PHE A 229 15.21 -1.00 10.47
N LYS A 230 15.55 -0.20 11.50
CA LYS A 230 15.72 -0.71 12.87
C LYS A 230 14.46 -1.43 13.38
N ALA A 231 13.29 -0.81 13.22
CA ALA A 231 12.02 -1.41 13.64
C ALA A 231 11.74 -2.73 12.92
N ASN A 232 11.96 -2.78 11.60
CA ASN A 232 11.82 -4.01 10.82
C ASN A 232 12.78 -5.10 11.30
N TYR A 233 14.02 -4.75 11.63
CA TYR A 233 14.99 -5.70 12.16
C TYR A 233 14.64 -6.18 13.58
N ASP A 234 14.06 -5.32 14.41
CA ASP A 234 13.57 -5.72 15.73
C ASP A 234 12.39 -6.68 15.64
N ILE A 235 11.44 -6.39 14.75
CA ILE A 235 10.32 -7.30 14.42
C ILE A 235 10.86 -8.64 13.94
N PHE A 236 11.86 -8.64 13.06
CA PHE A 236 12.50 -9.86 12.57
C PHE A 236 13.06 -10.71 13.71
N ASN A 237 13.79 -10.08 14.64
CA ASN A 237 14.35 -10.76 15.80
C ASN A 237 13.26 -11.30 16.73
N LEU A 238 12.15 -10.58 16.92
CA LEU A 238 11.01 -11.04 17.72
C LEU A 238 10.30 -12.23 17.07
N LEU A 239 10.07 -12.19 15.76
CA LEU A 239 9.37 -13.26 15.03
C LEU A 239 10.16 -14.56 14.97
N ARG A 240 11.50 -14.50 14.99
CA ARG A 240 12.37 -15.67 15.08
C ARG A 240 12.28 -16.39 16.42
N LYS A 241 11.84 -15.71 17.47
CA LYS A 241 11.66 -16.33 18.79
C LYS A 241 10.42 -17.22 18.79
N PRO A 242 10.46 -18.38 19.49
CA PRO A 242 9.27 -19.18 19.72
C PRO A 242 8.25 -18.42 20.58
N ALA A 243 8.72 -17.67 21.58
CA ALA A 243 7.93 -16.80 22.45
C ALA A 243 8.77 -15.56 22.83
N PRO A 244 8.51 -14.37 22.27
CA PRO A 244 9.13 -13.13 22.71
C PRO A 244 8.63 -12.69 24.10
N GLU A 245 9.45 -11.97 24.87
CA GLU A 245 9.00 -11.45 26.18
C GLU A 245 8.15 -10.19 26.01
N PHE A 246 7.22 -9.97 26.95
CA PHE A 246 6.36 -8.78 26.98
C PHE A 246 7.17 -7.46 26.94
N THR A 247 8.28 -7.42 27.69
CA THR A 247 9.18 -6.26 27.78
C THR A 247 9.79 -5.89 26.43
N GLU A 248 10.04 -6.86 25.55
CA GLU A 248 10.59 -6.63 24.21
C GLU A 248 9.53 -6.06 23.27
N ILE A 249 8.28 -6.55 23.36
CA ILE A 249 7.15 -5.98 22.62
C ILE A 249 6.88 -4.54 23.08
N GLN A 250 6.88 -4.31 24.39
CA GLN A 250 6.73 -2.98 24.96
C GLN A 250 7.85 -2.04 24.49
N SER A 251 9.09 -2.53 24.43
CA SER A 251 10.23 -1.76 23.93
C SER A 251 10.07 -1.37 22.45
N LEU A 252 9.59 -2.29 21.61
CA LEU A 252 9.27 -1.99 20.21
C LEU A 252 8.16 -0.93 20.11
N PHE A 253 7.11 -1.03 20.93
CA PHE A 253 6.02 -0.06 20.94
C PHE A 253 6.51 1.36 21.29
N GLU A 254 7.30 1.50 22.36
CA GLU A 254 7.87 2.79 22.77
C GLU A 254 8.88 3.32 21.74
N PHE A 255 9.63 2.44 21.07
CA PHE A 255 10.50 2.82 19.96
C PHE A 255 9.72 3.44 18.79
N LEU A 256 8.64 2.79 18.35
CA LEU A 256 7.79 3.29 17.26
C LEU A 256 7.13 4.63 17.61
N LYS A 257 6.72 4.79 18.88
CA LYS A 257 6.13 6.03 19.38
C LYS A 257 7.14 7.18 19.43
N SER A 258 8.35 6.92 19.94
CA SER A 258 9.40 7.93 20.07
C SER A 258 9.99 8.39 18.74
N HIS A 259 10.01 7.53 17.73
CA HIS A 259 10.51 7.84 16.39
C HIS A 259 9.39 8.14 15.38
N GLY A 260 8.19 8.48 15.86
CA GLY A 260 7.01 8.61 15.00
C GLY A 260 7.15 9.62 13.86
N ALA A 261 7.98 10.67 14.03
CA ALA A 261 8.26 11.68 13.00
C ALA A 261 9.19 11.21 11.88
N GLU A 262 9.95 10.14 12.10
CA GLU A 262 10.92 9.58 11.13
C GLU A 262 10.32 8.45 10.28
N ILE A 263 9.06 8.11 10.52
CA ILE A 263 8.36 6.96 9.94
C ILE A 263 7.18 7.50 9.11
N ASP A 264 7.12 7.15 7.83
CA ASP A 264 5.97 7.49 6.98
C ASP A 264 4.71 6.72 7.38
N GLN A 265 3.56 7.19 6.89
CA GLN A 265 2.26 6.63 7.24
C GLN A 265 2.11 5.15 6.81
N GLU A 266 2.62 4.78 5.64
CA GLU A 266 2.55 3.40 5.13
C GLU A 266 3.39 2.46 6.02
N SER A 267 4.61 2.88 6.33
CA SER A 267 5.51 2.17 7.25
C SER A 267 4.90 2.06 8.66
N HIS A 268 4.26 3.11 9.18
CA HIS A 268 3.52 3.03 10.45
C HIS A 268 2.43 1.96 10.39
N GLN A 269 1.59 1.96 9.36
CA GLN A 269 0.53 0.97 9.20
C GLN A 269 1.07 -0.47 9.21
N GLU A 270 2.17 -0.72 8.49
CA GLU A 270 2.80 -2.04 8.42
C GLU A 270 3.44 -2.44 9.77
N LEU A 271 4.28 -1.58 10.36
CA LEU A 271 4.97 -1.84 11.63
C LEU A 271 3.99 -2.06 12.78
N TYR A 272 2.93 -1.26 12.87
CA TYR A 272 1.88 -1.43 13.87
C TYR A 272 0.98 -2.64 13.59
N SER A 273 0.90 -3.11 12.35
CA SER A 273 0.27 -4.41 12.05
C SER A 273 1.09 -5.54 12.67
N TYR A 274 2.40 -5.57 12.47
CA TYR A 274 3.28 -6.55 13.10
C TYR A 274 3.18 -6.53 14.63
N LEU A 275 3.19 -5.34 15.23
CA LEU A 275 3.09 -5.20 16.68
C LEU A 275 1.78 -5.80 17.22
N ARG A 276 0.65 -5.55 16.55
CA ARG A 276 -0.64 -6.14 16.91
C ARG A 276 -0.63 -7.66 16.75
N SER A 277 -0.12 -8.17 15.62
CA SER A 277 -0.04 -9.61 15.40
C SER A 277 0.86 -10.31 16.42
N LEU A 278 1.98 -9.70 16.82
CA LEU A 278 2.84 -10.21 17.90
C LEU A 278 2.10 -10.27 19.24
N CYS A 279 1.31 -9.26 19.58
CA CYS A 279 0.46 -9.27 20.79
C CYS A 279 -0.57 -10.40 20.73
N ILE A 280 -1.25 -10.57 19.59
CA ILE A 280 -2.25 -11.63 19.41
C ILE A 280 -1.62 -13.02 19.56
N LEU A 281 -0.43 -13.22 18.97
CA LEU A 281 0.32 -14.48 19.07
C LEU A 281 0.67 -14.82 20.52
N LEU A 282 1.18 -13.86 21.29
CA LEU A 282 1.48 -14.09 22.70
C LEU A 282 0.23 -14.33 23.54
N LEU A 283 -0.87 -13.60 23.30
CA LEU A 283 -2.14 -13.85 23.99
C LEU A 283 -2.71 -15.24 23.70
N SER A 284 -2.43 -15.81 22.53
CA SER A 284 -2.86 -17.17 22.19
C SER A 284 -2.10 -18.26 22.95
N GLN A 285 -0.88 -17.94 23.42
CA GLN A 285 -0.03 -18.84 24.20
C GLN A 285 -0.27 -18.69 25.70
N ASP A 286 -0.64 -17.49 26.15
CA ASP A 286 -0.94 -17.15 27.53
C ASP A 286 -2.23 -16.31 27.63
N LEU A 287 -3.36 -17.01 27.73
CA LEU A 287 -4.70 -16.42 27.73
C LEU A 287 -4.98 -15.58 28.99
N GLU A 288 -4.18 -15.69 30.05
CA GLU A 288 -4.39 -14.99 31.32
C GLU A 288 -3.53 -13.71 31.42
N ASN A 289 -2.79 -13.35 30.36
CA ASN A 289 -1.93 -12.18 30.35
C ASN A 289 -2.71 -10.87 30.22
N ASN A 290 -3.30 -10.42 31.33
CA ASN A 290 -4.09 -9.19 31.41
C ASN A 290 -3.32 -7.94 30.95
N HIS A 291 -2.00 -7.88 31.14
CA HIS A 291 -1.18 -6.74 30.73
C HIS A 291 -1.13 -6.60 29.21
N LEU A 292 -1.02 -7.71 28.50
CA LEU A 292 -0.94 -7.73 27.05
C LEU A 292 -2.29 -7.40 26.40
N GLU A 293 -3.41 -7.84 26.98
CA GLU A 293 -4.75 -7.47 26.50
C GLU A 293 -5.00 -5.95 26.61
N VAL A 294 -4.60 -5.36 27.75
CA VAL A 294 -4.69 -3.90 27.98
C VAL A 294 -3.80 -3.15 27.00
N MET A 295 -2.55 -3.58 26.81
CA MET A 295 -1.64 -2.96 25.85
C MET A 295 -2.19 -3.03 24.42
N LEU A 296 -2.73 -4.19 24.00
CA LEU A 296 -3.36 -4.36 22.69
C LEU A 296 -4.59 -3.45 22.53
N ASN A 297 -5.36 -3.22 23.60
CA ASN A 297 -6.51 -2.31 23.57
C ASN A 297 -6.09 -0.86 23.36
N GLU A 298 -5.07 -0.42 24.10
CA GLU A 298 -4.51 0.93 23.94
C GLU A 298 -3.85 1.10 22.56
N LEU A 299 -3.22 0.06 22.03
CA LEU A 299 -2.69 0.05 20.68
C LEU A 299 -3.77 0.22 19.61
N TYR A 300 -4.91 -0.45 19.77
CA TYR A 300 -6.05 -0.27 18.87
C TYR A 300 -6.61 1.16 18.93
N LYS A 301 -6.73 1.73 20.13
CA LYS A 301 -7.18 3.13 20.31
C LYS A 301 -6.24 4.12 19.64
N ASP A 302 -4.93 4.00 19.86
CA ASP A 302 -3.91 4.86 19.24
C ASP A 302 -3.93 4.74 17.71
N ASN A 303 -3.86 3.51 17.19
CA ASN A 303 -3.82 3.27 15.74
C ASN A 303 -5.09 3.72 15.04
N LEU A 304 -6.25 3.62 15.71
CA LEU A 304 -7.51 4.14 15.18
C LEU A 304 -7.51 5.67 15.13
N ALA A 305 -7.09 6.34 16.22
CA ALA A 305 -7.02 7.79 16.28
C ALA A 305 -6.06 8.39 15.23
N ARG A 306 -5.01 7.65 14.87
CA ARG A 306 -4.01 8.04 13.87
C ARG A 306 -4.36 7.58 12.43
N GLY A 307 -5.48 6.88 12.25
CA GLY A 307 -5.93 6.40 10.93
C GLY A 307 -5.11 5.23 10.38
N PHE A 308 -4.36 4.51 11.22
CA PHE A 308 -3.54 3.38 10.80
C PHE A 308 -4.33 2.08 10.59
N LEU A 309 -5.55 2.02 11.13
CA LEU A 309 -6.46 0.91 10.88
C LEU A 309 -7.29 1.10 9.61
N HIS A 310 -7.33 2.31 9.05
CA HIS A 310 -8.08 2.62 7.85
C HIS A 310 -7.28 2.32 6.59
N TYR A 311 -7.96 1.84 5.57
CA TYR A 311 -7.48 1.76 4.21
C TYR A 311 -8.51 2.48 3.32
N GLU A 312 -8.06 3.49 2.58
CA GLU A 312 -8.93 4.38 1.79
C GLU A 312 -10.10 4.96 2.60
N GLY A 313 -9.86 5.33 3.87
CA GLY A 313 -10.88 5.88 4.76
C GLY A 313 -11.93 4.86 5.25
N LYS A 314 -11.70 3.57 5.05
CA LYS A 314 -12.59 2.49 5.51
C LYS A 314 -11.88 1.47 6.38
N LEU A 315 -12.64 0.77 7.22
CA LEU A 315 -12.17 -0.34 8.05
C LEU A 315 -12.45 -1.68 7.38
N HIS A 316 -11.44 -2.54 7.37
CA HIS A 316 -11.63 -3.95 7.01
C HIS A 316 -12.45 -4.66 8.10
N PRO A 317 -13.34 -5.61 7.74
CA PRO A 317 -14.19 -6.32 8.70
C PRO A 317 -13.40 -7.01 9.83
N SER A 318 -12.24 -7.60 9.52
CA SER A 318 -11.39 -8.24 10.54
C SER A 318 -10.89 -7.25 11.58
N ARG A 319 -10.42 -6.06 11.15
CA ARG A 319 -9.95 -5.00 12.06
C ARG A 319 -11.07 -4.48 12.94
N TYR A 320 -12.25 -4.30 12.35
CA TYR A 320 -13.44 -3.86 13.08
C TYR A 320 -13.85 -4.87 14.17
N TRP A 321 -13.83 -6.16 13.84
CA TRP A 321 -14.04 -7.22 14.83
C TRP A 321 -12.94 -7.25 15.89
N ALA A 322 -11.66 -7.15 15.50
CA ALA A 322 -10.53 -7.25 16.42
C ALA A 322 -10.54 -6.12 17.48
N VAL A 323 -10.78 -4.88 17.06
CA VAL A 323 -10.88 -3.71 17.97
C VAL A 323 -11.99 -3.90 18.98
N SER A 324 -13.21 -4.22 18.51
CA SER A 324 -14.39 -4.37 19.37
C SER A 324 -14.27 -5.58 20.30
N SER A 325 -13.81 -6.72 19.78
CA SER A 325 -13.61 -7.94 20.56
C SER A 325 -12.56 -7.74 21.66
N ASN A 326 -11.44 -7.09 21.35
CA ASN A 326 -10.42 -6.82 22.37
C ASN A 326 -10.92 -5.85 23.45
N ALA A 327 -11.66 -4.81 23.07
CA ALA A 327 -12.29 -3.89 24.04
C ALA A 327 -13.27 -4.62 24.98
N ILE A 328 -14.04 -5.58 24.46
CA ILE A 328 -14.93 -6.44 25.24
C ILE A 328 -14.15 -7.32 26.20
N ARG A 329 -13.03 -7.94 25.77
CA ARG A 329 -12.18 -8.80 26.61
C ARG A 329 -11.63 -8.04 27.82
N VAL A 330 -11.12 -6.82 27.61
CA VAL A 330 -10.64 -5.96 28.70
C VAL A 330 -11.76 -5.26 29.47
N LYS A 331 -13.03 -5.60 29.19
CA LYS A 331 -14.24 -5.05 29.83
C LYS A 331 -14.41 -3.53 29.67
N ASP A 332 -13.81 -2.93 28.64
CA ASP A 332 -14.04 -1.54 28.25
C ASP A 332 -15.29 -1.43 27.37
N PHE A 333 -16.43 -1.83 27.94
CA PHE A 333 -17.71 -1.92 27.23
C PHE A 333 -18.17 -0.57 26.70
N LYS A 334 -17.89 0.51 27.43
CA LYS A 334 -18.23 1.87 27.00
C LYS A 334 -17.50 2.20 25.70
N TRP A 335 -16.20 1.95 25.63
CA TRP A 335 -15.43 2.16 24.42
C TRP A 335 -15.89 1.25 23.29
N ALA A 336 -16.10 -0.05 23.57
CA ALA A 336 -16.56 -1.00 22.57
C ALA A 336 -17.83 -0.54 21.85
N LEU A 337 -18.85 -0.11 22.60
CA LEU A 337 -20.11 0.38 22.02
C LEU A 337 -19.92 1.69 21.23
N GLN A 338 -19.11 2.62 21.76
CA GLN A 338 -18.80 3.87 21.06
C GLN A 338 -18.12 3.62 19.71
N PHE A 339 -17.12 2.74 19.70
CA PHE A 339 -16.42 2.32 18.49
C PHE A 339 -17.39 1.70 17.47
N ILE A 340 -18.20 0.74 17.90
CA ILE A 340 -19.16 0.03 17.03
C ILE A 340 -20.12 1.03 16.36
N GLU A 341 -20.66 1.97 17.12
CA GLU A 341 -21.63 2.93 16.58
C GLU A 341 -20.99 4.00 15.69
N LEU A 342 -19.77 4.44 16.02
CA LEU A 342 -19.06 5.48 15.28
C LEU A 342 -18.64 4.99 13.88
N TYR A 343 -18.11 3.77 13.78
CA TYR A 343 -17.47 3.28 12.56
C TYR A 343 -18.35 2.36 11.68
N LYS A 344 -19.61 2.11 12.05
CA LYS A 344 -20.53 1.24 11.29
C LYS A 344 -20.79 1.63 9.83
N ASN A 345 -20.54 2.89 9.47
CA ASN A 345 -20.70 3.40 8.10
C ASN A 345 -19.38 3.41 7.30
N GLU A 346 -18.26 3.09 7.95
CA GLU A 346 -16.92 3.08 7.35
C GLU A 346 -16.46 1.65 7.04
N LEU A 347 -17.35 0.66 7.09
CA LEU A 347 -17.03 -0.74 6.82
C LEU A 347 -16.88 -1.03 5.32
N MET A 348 -15.82 -1.74 4.98
CA MET A 348 -15.62 -2.27 3.62
C MET A 348 -16.53 -3.47 3.36
N GLY A 349 -17.13 -3.52 2.18
CA GLY A 349 -17.85 -4.70 1.70
C GLY A 349 -19.10 -5.05 2.50
N GLU A 350 -19.61 -4.12 3.31
CA GLU A 350 -20.85 -4.32 4.06
C GLU A 350 -22.04 -4.51 3.12
N ASN A 351 -22.90 -5.47 3.44
CA ASN A 351 -24.10 -5.77 2.67
C ASN A 351 -25.31 -4.95 3.15
N GLU A 352 -26.43 -5.04 2.42
CA GLU A 352 -27.67 -4.32 2.76
C GLU A 352 -28.20 -4.69 4.16
N THR A 353 -27.95 -5.93 4.61
CA THR A 353 -28.38 -6.43 5.93
C THR A 353 -27.44 -6.07 7.07
N ARG A 354 -26.29 -5.44 6.76
CA ARG A 354 -25.25 -4.98 7.69
C ARG A 354 -24.74 -6.08 8.61
N ASP A 355 -24.46 -7.25 8.05
CA ASP A 355 -24.15 -8.46 8.82
C ASP A 355 -22.91 -8.31 9.71
N ILE A 356 -21.88 -7.58 9.26
CA ILE A 356 -20.65 -7.39 10.05
C ILE A 356 -20.93 -6.53 11.28
N TYR A 357 -21.56 -5.36 11.07
CA TYR A 357 -22.00 -4.51 12.17
C TYR A 357 -22.88 -5.27 13.18
N ARG A 358 -23.87 -6.03 12.67
CA ARG A 358 -24.80 -6.80 13.49
C ARG A 358 -24.10 -7.90 14.30
N LEU A 359 -23.19 -8.65 13.69
CA LEU A 359 -22.42 -9.69 14.38
C LEU A 359 -21.54 -9.09 15.48
N THR A 360 -20.88 -7.97 15.21
CA THR A 360 -20.08 -7.27 16.22
C THR A 360 -20.94 -6.76 17.38
N LEU A 361 -22.14 -6.25 17.11
CA LEU A 361 -23.07 -5.83 18.14
C LEU A 361 -23.62 -7.02 18.95
N ALA A 362 -23.82 -8.19 18.33
CA ALA A 362 -24.16 -9.41 19.03
C ALA A 362 -23.04 -9.82 20.01
N ASN A 363 -21.77 -9.76 19.58
CA ASN A 363 -20.60 -10.01 20.44
C ASN A 363 -20.54 -9.05 21.63
N TYR A 364 -20.81 -7.77 21.41
CA TYR A 364 -20.93 -6.79 22.50
C TYR A 364 -22.02 -7.17 23.52
N ASN A 365 -23.23 -7.49 23.03
CA ASN A 365 -24.35 -7.89 23.90
C ASN A 365 -24.04 -9.17 24.67
N PHE A 366 -23.34 -10.13 24.06
CA PHE A 366 -22.84 -11.31 24.75
C PHE A 366 -21.86 -10.95 25.87
N GLY A 367 -20.90 -10.07 25.59
CA GLY A 367 -19.89 -9.62 26.57
C GLY A 367 -20.47 -8.93 27.81
N ILE A 368 -21.57 -8.19 27.66
CA ILE A 368 -22.27 -7.55 28.79
C ILE A 368 -23.36 -8.43 29.45
N GLY A 369 -23.54 -9.67 28.97
CA GLY A 369 -24.55 -10.62 29.48
C GLY A 369 -25.99 -10.38 29.00
N ALA A 370 -26.20 -9.54 27.99
CA ALA A 370 -27.52 -9.24 27.42
C ALA A 370 -27.92 -10.27 26.35
N PHE A 371 -28.09 -11.54 26.76
CA PHE A 371 -28.24 -12.67 25.83
C PHE A 371 -29.47 -12.57 24.91
N GLU A 372 -30.61 -12.08 25.39
CA GLU A 372 -31.80 -11.89 24.55
C GLU A 372 -31.54 -10.89 23.42
N GLN A 373 -30.80 -9.82 23.71
CA GLN A 373 -30.44 -8.82 22.71
C GLN A 373 -29.39 -9.33 21.74
N CYS A 374 -28.45 -10.15 22.23
CA CYS A 374 -27.46 -10.85 21.39
C CYS A 374 -28.16 -11.67 20.29
N LEU A 375 -29.13 -12.52 20.65
CA LEU A 375 -29.84 -13.37 19.68
C LEU A 375 -30.56 -12.59 18.57
N LYS A 376 -31.05 -11.38 18.85
CA LYS A 376 -31.70 -10.51 17.84
C LYS A 376 -30.71 -9.99 16.79
N TYR A 377 -29.44 -9.82 17.16
CA TYR A 377 -28.42 -9.25 16.29
C TYR A 377 -27.64 -10.29 15.49
N ILE A 378 -27.75 -11.59 15.77
CA ILE A 378 -27.09 -12.61 14.96
C ILE A 378 -27.66 -12.60 13.52
N PRO A 379 -26.83 -12.39 12.48
CA PRO A 379 -27.30 -12.39 11.10
C PRO A 379 -27.67 -13.81 10.63
N PRO A 380 -28.72 -13.98 9.81
CA PRO A 380 -29.18 -15.30 9.33
C PRO A 380 -28.19 -15.96 8.36
N THR A 381 -27.32 -15.17 7.76
CA THR A 381 -26.32 -15.52 6.73
C THR A 381 -24.92 -15.69 7.31
N SER A 382 -24.78 -15.98 8.61
CA SER A 382 -23.49 -16.05 9.31
C SER A 382 -22.60 -17.23 8.83
N ASN A 383 -22.09 -17.13 7.61
CA ASN A 383 -20.92 -17.85 7.11
C ASN A 383 -19.61 -17.22 7.61
N PHE A 384 -19.68 -16.18 8.47
CA PHE A 384 -18.59 -15.82 9.39
C PHE A 384 -18.44 -16.90 10.50
N GLY A 385 -18.42 -18.17 10.10
CA GLY A 385 -17.97 -19.25 10.96
C GLY A 385 -16.45 -19.18 11.01
N PHE A 386 -15.87 -18.90 12.17
CA PHE A 386 -14.50 -19.29 12.57
C PHE A 386 -13.28 -18.85 11.73
N VAL A 387 -13.43 -18.27 10.54
CA VAL A 387 -12.32 -18.00 9.61
C VAL A 387 -11.53 -16.72 9.96
N ALA A 388 -12.10 -15.80 10.74
CA ALA A 388 -11.41 -14.57 11.16
C ALA A 388 -10.32 -14.77 12.23
N LEU A 389 -10.10 -16.01 12.70
CA LEU A 389 -9.02 -16.34 13.64
C LEU A 389 -7.67 -16.65 12.95
N ILE A 390 -7.59 -16.66 11.62
CA ILE A 390 -6.38 -17.16 10.89
C ILE A 390 -5.84 -16.18 9.83
N GLN A 391 -6.45 -15.02 9.61
CA GLN A 391 -5.94 -14.07 8.61
C GLN A 391 -5.93 -12.63 9.14
N GLU A 392 -4.94 -12.32 9.97
CA GLU A 392 -4.37 -10.97 10.12
C GLU A 392 -2.89 -10.97 9.76
#